data_AF-A0A1I3XD27-F1
#
_entry.id   AF-A0A1I3XD27-F1
#
_cell.length_a   1.000
_cell.length_b   1.000
_cell.length_c   1.000
_cell.angle_alpha   90.00
_cell.angle_beta   90.00
_cell.angle_gamma   90.00
#
_symmetry.space_group_name_H-M   'P 1'
#
loop_
_entity.id
_entity.type
_entity.pdbx_description
1 polymer ?
#
loop_
_entity_poly.entity_id
_entity_poly.type
_entity_poly.pdbx_seq_one_letter_code
_entity_poly.pdbx_strand_id
1 'polypeptide(L)'
;MEETSRSLFPLANIWLDDTPTMFAHAFLECLAYEWMVEIVNPYPIPLLEDKEFVLHISLEQTDGTTYAKLPIQSFNIEEGNEFTIYRFYMYPSE
;
A
#
# COMPACT_ATOMS: atom_id res chain seq x y z
N MET A 1 13.91 -23.62 11.98
CA MET A 1 13.28 -22.93 10.84
C MET A 1 12.20 -22.08 11.45
N GLU A 2 12.51 -20.84 11.76
CA GLU A 2 11.52 -19.90 12.28
C GLU A 2 10.63 -19.48 11.10
N GLU A 3 9.38 -19.93 11.13
CA GLU A 3 8.30 -19.28 10.38
C GLU A 3 8.26 -17.84 10.88
N THR A 4 8.91 -16.92 10.16
CA THR A 4 8.67 -15.49 10.32
C THR A 4 7.24 -15.27 9.85
N SER A 5 6.30 -15.36 10.80
CA SER A 5 4.90 -15.02 10.58
C SER A 5 4.86 -13.57 10.08
N ARG A 6 4.72 -13.39 8.77
CA ARG A 6 4.54 -12.06 8.17
C ARG A 6 3.30 -11.46 8.80
N SER A 7 3.45 -10.32 9.46
CA SER A 7 2.33 -9.60 10.05
C SER A 7 1.62 -8.83 8.93
N LEU A 8 0.71 -9.52 8.24
CA LEU A 8 -0.07 -8.99 7.13
C LEU A 8 -1.43 -8.52 7.65
N PHE A 9 -1.69 -7.22 7.54
CA PHE A 9 -2.93 -6.58 7.94
C PHE A 9 -3.73 -6.20 6.70
N PRO A 10 -4.86 -6.87 6.41
CA PRO A 10 -5.67 -6.54 5.24
C PRO A 10 -6.27 -5.13 5.35
N LEU A 11 -6.32 -4.43 4.22
CA LEU A 11 -6.81 -3.05 4.15
C LEU A 11 -8.26 -3.03 3.64
N ALA A 12 -9.09 -2.20 4.29
CA ALA A 12 -10.46 -1.91 3.90
C ALA A 12 -10.52 -0.69 2.96
N ASN A 13 -9.75 0.36 3.24
CA ASN A 13 -9.72 1.58 2.44
C ASN A 13 -8.29 2.12 2.28
N ILE A 14 -8.01 2.74 1.13
CA ILE A 14 -6.73 3.39 0.82
C ILE A 14 -7.02 4.74 0.17
N TRP A 15 -6.23 5.75 0.53
CA TRP A 15 -6.22 7.06 -0.11
C TRP A 15 -4.80 7.45 -0.49
N LEU A 16 -4.57 7.72 -1.77
CA LEU A 16 -3.31 8.21 -2.32
C LEU A 16 -3.44 9.73 -2.49
N ASP A 17 -2.64 10.51 -1.77
CA ASP A 17 -2.76 11.97 -1.66
C ASP A 17 -4.21 12.47 -1.50
N ASP A 18 -4.88 11.96 -0.47
CA ASP A 18 -6.28 12.25 -0.13
C ASP A 18 -7.32 11.77 -1.18
N THR A 19 -6.90 11.11 -2.27
CA THR A 19 -7.79 10.54 -3.30
C THR A 19 -8.16 9.09 -2.97
N PRO A 20 -9.45 8.76 -2.78
CA PRO A 20 -9.90 7.39 -2.56
C PRO A 20 -9.46 6.47 -3.70
N THR A 21 -8.79 5.38 -3.36
CA THR A 21 -8.20 4.45 -4.32
C THR A 21 -8.89 3.10 -4.21
N MET A 22 -9.51 2.66 -5.30
CA MET A 22 -10.11 1.33 -5.39
C MET A 22 -9.04 0.27 -5.61
N PHE A 23 -9.23 -0.89 -4.99
CA PHE A 23 -8.35 -2.03 -5.18
C PHE A 23 -9.09 -3.37 -5.09
N ALA A 24 -8.50 -4.42 -5.66
CA ALA A 24 -8.99 -5.79 -5.54
C ALA A 24 -8.46 -6.44 -4.25
N HIS A 25 -7.16 -6.34 -4.00
CA HIS A 25 -6.53 -6.81 -2.77
C HIS A 25 -5.47 -5.82 -2.30
N ALA A 26 -5.42 -5.56 -0.99
CA ALA A 26 -4.34 -4.80 -0.41
C ALA A 26 -4.07 -5.19 1.05
N PHE A 27 -2.82 -5.06 1.47
CA PHE A 27 -2.40 -5.30 2.85
C PHE A 27 -1.29 -4.36 3.26
N LEU A 28 -1.21 -4.09 4.56
CA LEU A 28 -0.06 -3.50 5.23
C LEU A 28 0.80 -4.63 5.80
N GLU A 29 2.09 -4.61 5.52
CA GLU A 29 3.10 -5.45 6.15
C GLU A 29 4.02 -4.58 7.02
N CYS A 30 4.07 -4.88 8.31
CA CYS A 30 4.97 -4.21 9.25
C CYS A 30 6.29 -4.98 9.33
N LEU A 31 7.30 -4.55 8.58
CA LEU A 31 8.65 -5.09 8.63
C LEU A 31 9.43 -4.47 9.81
N ALA A 32 10.62 -4.98 10.10
CA ALA A 32 11.38 -4.61 11.30
C ALA A 32 11.74 -3.11 11.40
N TYR A 33 11.91 -2.43 10.27
CA TYR A 33 12.31 -1.01 10.21
C TYR A 33 11.50 -0.20 9.20
N GLU A 34 10.59 -0.84 8.48
CA GLU A 34 9.84 -0.23 7.38
C GLU A 34 8.45 -0.83 7.33
N TRP A 35 7.49 -0.05 6.87
CA TRP A 35 6.16 -0.53 6.55
C TRP A 35 6.01 -0.60 5.04
N MET A 36 5.32 -1.62 4.57
CA MET A 36 5.02 -1.79 3.16
C MET A 36 3.51 -1.90 2.98
N VAL A 37 2.96 -1.12 2.07
CA VAL A 37 1.59 -1.33 1.57
C VAL A 37 1.70 -1.94 0.19
N GLU A 38 1.16 -3.14 0.03
CA GLU A 38 1.03 -3.80 -1.26
C GLU A 38 -0.42 -3.73 -1.73
N ILE A 39 -0.62 -3.29 -2.97
CA ILE A 39 -1.91 -3.24 -3.65
C ILE A 39 -1.79 -4.11 -4.90
N VAL A 40 -2.69 -5.08 -5.05
CA VAL A 40 -2.78 -5.95 -6.22
C VAL A 40 -4.09 -5.65 -6.93
N ASN A 41 -3.99 -5.17 -8.16
CA ASN A 41 -5.15 -4.85 -8.98
C ASN A 41 -5.10 -5.50 -10.37
N PRO A 42 -6.23 -6.04 -10.87
CA PRO A 42 -6.32 -6.55 -12.24
C PRO A 42 -6.27 -5.43 -13.29
N TYR A 43 -6.58 -4.20 -12.89
CA TYR A 43 -6.51 -3.00 -13.74
C TYR A 43 -5.61 -1.98 -13.06
N PRO A 44 -4.81 -1.23 -13.83
CA PRO A 44 -3.92 -0.25 -13.26
C PRO A 44 -4.70 0.85 -12.50
N ILE A 45 -4.08 1.40 -11.46
CA ILE A 45 -4.63 2.53 -10.70
C ILE A 45 -4.44 3.79 -11.55
N PRO A 46 -5.51 4.50 -11.97
CA PRO A 46 -5.41 5.62 -12.89
C PRO A 46 -4.42 6.71 -12.46
N LEU A 47 -4.44 7.08 -11.17
CA LEU A 47 -3.56 8.10 -10.59
C LEU A 47 -2.06 7.80 -10.82
N LEU A 48 -1.70 6.53 -10.83
CA LEU A 48 -0.31 6.08 -11.01
C LEU A 48 0.07 5.95 -12.50
N GLU A 49 -0.91 5.78 -13.39
CA GLU A 49 -0.69 5.75 -14.85
C GLU A 49 -0.39 7.14 -15.41
N ASP A 50 -1.06 8.17 -14.88
CA ASP A 50 -0.83 9.57 -15.26
C ASP A 50 0.54 10.12 -14.77
N LYS A 51 1.34 9.27 -14.11
CA LYS A 51 2.65 9.60 -13.52
C LYS A 51 2.58 10.74 -12.52
N GLU A 52 1.43 10.91 -11.86
CA GLU A 52 1.34 11.82 -10.74
C GLU A 52 2.22 11.31 -9.60
N PHE A 53 3.04 12.20 -9.04
CA PHE A 53 3.87 11.85 -7.90
C PHE A 53 2.99 11.75 -6.67
N VAL A 54 2.70 10.51 -6.23
CA VAL A 54 2.01 10.29 -4.96
C VAL A 54 3.00 10.44 -3.82
N LEU A 55 2.71 11.36 -2.90
CA LEU A 55 3.59 11.71 -1.78
C LEU A 55 3.17 11.06 -0.48
N HIS A 56 1.86 10.87 -0.27
CA HIS A 56 1.32 10.32 0.96
C HIS A 56 0.31 9.21 0.68
N ILE A 57 0.24 8.27 1.61
CA ILE A 57 -0.78 7.25 1.66
C ILE A 57 -1.50 7.29 3.01
N SER A 58 -2.83 7.22 2.96
CA SER A 58 -3.65 6.94 4.14
C SER A 58 -4.31 5.59 3.94
N LEU A 59 -4.53 4.87 5.03
CA LEU A 59 -5.09 3.52 4.98
C LEU A 59 -5.97 3.24 6.21
N GLU A 60 -6.94 2.38 6.01
CA GLU A 60 -7.80 1.82 7.05
C GLU A 60 -7.71 0.29 6.96
N GLN A 61 -7.40 -0.36 8.07
CA GLN A 61 -7.39 -1.82 8.19
C GLN A 61 -8.81 -2.35 8.38
N THR A 62 -9.03 -3.64 8.11
CA THR A 62 -10.36 -4.26 8.26
C THR A 62 -10.90 -4.28 9.70
N ASP A 63 -10.03 -4.10 10.70
CA ASP A 63 -10.42 -3.98 12.11
C ASP A 63 -10.81 -2.54 12.52
N GLY A 64 -10.73 -1.58 11.59
CA GLY A 64 -11.02 -0.16 11.81
C GLY A 64 -9.80 0.68 12.21
N THR A 65 -8.59 0.11 12.32
CA THR A 65 -7.37 0.88 12.60
C THR A 65 -7.03 1.77 11.40
N THR A 66 -6.90 3.08 11.63
CA THR A 66 -6.61 4.07 10.59
C THR A 66 -5.23 4.68 10.74
N TYR A 67 -4.53 4.86 9.63
CA TYR A 67 -3.28 5.62 9.54
C TYR A 67 -3.43 6.70 8.46
N ALA A 68 -3.16 7.94 8.81
CA ALA A 68 -3.38 9.08 7.92
C ALA A 68 -2.06 9.71 7.51
N LYS A 69 -1.95 10.08 6.23
CA LYS A 69 -0.86 10.87 5.65
C LYS A 69 0.54 10.30 5.93
N LEU A 70 0.70 8.99 5.79
CA LEU A 70 2.00 8.34 5.88
C LEU A 70 2.85 8.77 4.67
N PRO A 71 4.05 9.33 4.87
CA PRO A 71 4.90 9.77 3.77
C PRO A 71 5.49 8.55 3.04
N ILE A 72 5.26 8.49 1.73
CA ILE A 72 5.83 7.47 0.86
C ILE A 72 7.31 7.80 0.63
N GLN A 73 8.19 6.86 0.93
CA GLN A 73 9.63 7.02 0.80
C GLN A 73 10.13 6.52 -0.54
N SER A 74 9.55 5.41 -0.98
CA SER A 74 9.78 4.82 -2.29
C SER A 74 8.57 4.00 -2.69
N PHE A 75 8.49 3.71 -3.98
CA PHE A 75 7.48 2.82 -4.51
C PHE A 75 8.06 1.93 -5.61
N ASN A 76 7.45 0.78 -5.79
CA ASN A 76 7.75 -0.16 -6.86
C ASN A 76 6.45 -0.59 -7.53
N ILE A 77 6.48 -0.68 -8.85
CA ILE A 77 5.34 -1.13 -9.66
C ILE A 77 5.82 -2.33 -10.46
N GLU A 78 5.12 -3.46 -10.31
CA GLU A 78 5.35 -4.66 -11.10
C GLU A 78 4.12 -4.93 -11.96
N GLU A 79 4.26 -4.73 -13.26
CA GLU A 79 3.22 -5.03 -14.23
C GLU A 79 3.31 -6.50 -14.66
N GLY A 80 2.32 -7.30 -14.26
CA GLY A 80 2.14 -8.67 -14.71
C GLY A 80 1.16 -8.77 -15.88
N ASN A 81 0.99 -9.98 -16.43
CA ASN A 81 0.04 -10.21 -17.52
C ASN A 81 -1.44 -10.11 -17.08
N GLU A 82 -1.73 -10.42 -15.81
CA GLU A 82 -3.10 -10.51 -15.28
C GLU A 82 -3.42 -9.46 -14.21
N PHE A 83 -2.39 -8.92 -13.55
CA PHE A 83 -2.52 -7.93 -12.49
C PHE A 83 -1.25 -7.09 -12.40
N THR A 84 -1.43 -5.88 -11.87
CA THR A 84 -0.35 -4.98 -11.49
C THR A 84 -0.24 -4.95 -9.97
N ILE A 85 0.99 -5.07 -9.48
CA ILE A 85 1.33 -4.94 -8.06
C ILE A 85 1.96 -3.57 -7.84
N TYR A 86 1.43 -2.84 -6.86
CA TYR A 86 1.98 -1.57 -6.38
C TYR A 86 2.47 -1.77 -4.96
N ARG A 87 3.74 -1.47 -4.70
CA ARG A 87 4.32 -1.49 -3.35
C ARG A 87 4.76 -0.10 -2.97
N PHE A 88 4.24 0.40 -1.86
CA PHE A 88 4.66 1.65 -1.25
C PHE A 88 5.43 1.33 0.02
N TYR A 89 6.57 1.98 0.21
CA TYR A 89 7.41 1.80 1.39
C TYR A 89 7.37 3.08 2.22
N MET A 90 7.17 2.93 3.53
CA MET A 90 7.05 4.00 4.50
C MET A 90 7.96 3.71 5.69
N TYR A 91 8.48 4.76 6.31
CA TYR A 91 9.09 4.68 7.63
C TYR A 91 8.11 5.29 8.61
N PRO A 92 7.35 4.49 9.38
CA PRO A 92 6.50 5.05 10.42
C PRO A 92 7.42 5.77 11.42
N SER A 93 7.16 7.04 11.65
CA SER A 93 7.73 7.75 12.79
C SER A 93 7.17 7.14 14.08
N GLU A 94 8.06 6.88 15.06
CA GLU A 94 7.71 6.35 16.39
C GLU A 94 6.51 7.05 17.05
#